data_AF-A0A538PYG4-F1
#
_entry.id   AF-A0A538PYG4-F1
#
_cell.length_a   1.000
_cell.length_b   1.000
_cell.length_c   1.000
_cell.angle_alpha   90.00
_cell.angle_beta   90.00
_cell.angle_gamma   90.00
#
_symmetry.space_group_name_H-M   'P 1'
#
loop_
_entity.id
_entity.type
_entity.pdbx_description
1 polymer ?
#
loop_
_entity_poly.entity_id
_entity_poly.type
_entity_poly.pdbx_seq_one_letter_code
_entity_poly.pdbx_strand_id
1 'polypeptide(L)'
;MAAVVSLAIAVGGPRGLRGLIGALFGAVMALVAMWCALRIGHARQTGHWPPLVTTAIAAAAMGLVGALAMLPRHLQVALDPVRAALRKLPPSLDAEVRDLCTRAAAIWSTAKDRIADGAGAALVRDGVLKTLEVAAKSAEVVPTGSSEAELAQRVADLDQRIAAATDGEVKAQYQAARAAVGDQQRYREHIRQGRERLVARMHNHVAALEKFELAATGLEAARAASSGAAVQQLEELSHDVAASGEALLELEIGETKPSAGAA
;
A
#
# COMPACT_ATOMS: atom_id res chain seq x y z
N MET A 1 -19.11 -6.93 -42.94
CA MET A 1 -17.72 -7.45 -42.95
C MET A 1 -16.87 -6.83 -44.07
N ALA A 2 -17.33 -6.74 -45.32
CA ALA A 2 -16.56 -6.17 -46.43
C ALA A 2 -16.20 -4.66 -46.26
N ALA A 3 -17.06 -3.87 -45.63
CA ALA A 3 -16.84 -2.43 -45.44
C ALA A 3 -15.77 -2.05 -44.39
N VAL A 4 -15.44 -2.96 -43.47
CA VAL A 4 -14.42 -2.74 -42.43
C VAL A 4 -13.01 -3.02 -43.00
N VAL A 5 -12.92 -3.95 -43.95
CA VAL A 5 -11.68 -4.28 -44.64
C VAL A 5 -11.27 -3.18 -45.63
N SER A 6 -12.24 -2.52 -46.29
CA SER A 6 -11.94 -1.44 -47.25
C SER A 6 -11.46 -0.13 -46.60
N LEU A 7 -11.93 0.20 -45.39
CA LEU A 7 -11.45 1.39 -44.66
C LEU A 7 -10.05 1.18 -44.06
N ALA A 8 -9.70 -0.06 -43.68
CA ALA A 8 -8.38 -0.41 -43.16
C ALA A 8 -7.27 -0.38 -44.23
N ILE A 9 -7.61 -0.50 -45.52
CA ILE A 9 -6.66 -0.46 -46.63
C ILE A 9 -6.35 0.99 -47.08
N ALA A 10 -7.29 1.94 -46.88
CA ALA A 10 -7.15 3.31 -47.36
C ALA A 10 -6.28 4.23 -46.48
N VAL A 11 -5.99 3.86 -45.22
CA VAL A 11 -5.30 4.74 -44.24
C VAL A 11 -3.81 4.38 -44.02
N GLY A 12 -3.28 3.40 -44.74
CA GLY A 12 -1.88 2.99 -44.60
C GLY A 12 -1.67 2.00 -43.45
N GLY A 13 -0.85 0.99 -43.71
CA GLY A 13 -0.82 -0.28 -42.98
C GLY A 13 -0.54 -0.22 -41.47
N PRO A 14 -0.76 -1.35 -40.76
CA PRO A 14 -0.81 -1.43 -39.30
C PRO A 14 0.59 -1.55 -38.70
N ARG A 15 1.43 -0.52 -38.84
CA ARG A 15 2.72 -0.46 -38.16
C ARG A 15 2.80 0.81 -37.32
N GLY A 16 2.34 0.69 -36.07
CA GLY A 16 2.50 1.70 -35.02
C GLY A 16 1.21 1.99 -34.24
N LEU A 17 1.39 2.62 -33.07
CA LEU A 17 0.32 3.03 -32.14
C LEU A 17 -0.80 3.83 -32.83
N ARG A 18 -0.46 4.61 -33.87
CA ARG A 18 -1.42 5.38 -34.68
C ARG A 18 -2.37 4.51 -35.51
N GLY A 19 -1.90 3.37 -36.03
CA GLY A 19 -2.75 2.41 -36.75
C GLY A 19 -3.72 1.68 -35.82
N LEU A 20 -3.28 1.43 -34.57
CA LEU A 20 -4.10 0.82 -33.53
C LEU A 20 -5.23 1.77 -33.10
N ILE A 21 -4.93 3.06 -32.91
CA ILE A 21 -5.92 4.11 -32.63
C ILE A 21 -6.92 4.24 -33.79
N GLY A 22 -6.45 4.23 -35.04
CA GLY A 22 -7.31 4.29 -36.23
C GLY A 22 -8.25 3.09 -36.35
N ALA A 23 -7.76 1.88 -36.09
CA ALA A 23 -8.57 0.68 -36.07
C ALA A 23 -9.63 0.70 -34.95
N LEU A 24 -9.26 1.20 -33.77
CA LEU A 24 -10.15 1.32 -32.61
C LEU A 24 -11.26 2.35 -32.88
N PHE A 25 -10.92 3.50 -33.45
CA PHE A 25 -11.90 4.50 -33.91
C PHE A 25 -12.81 3.94 -35.01
N GLY A 26 -12.26 3.23 -35.99
CA GLY A 26 -13.04 2.59 -37.04
C GLY A 26 -14.02 1.55 -36.52
N ALA A 27 -13.60 0.74 -35.53
CA ALA A 27 -14.46 -0.23 -34.86
C ALA A 27 -15.58 0.44 -34.05
N VAL A 28 -15.25 1.51 -33.31
CA VAL A 28 -16.24 2.31 -32.57
C VAL A 28 -17.26 2.94 -33.52
N MET A 29 -16.82 3.54 -34.64
CA MET A 29 -17.70 4.12 -35.64
C MET A 29 -18.59 3.08 -36.33
N ALA A 30 -18.07 1.89 -36.62
CA ALA A 30 -18.86 0.79 -37.17
C ALA A 30 -19.92 0.28 -36.17
N LEU A 31 -19.56 0.18 -34.89
CA LEU A 31 -20.50 -0.16 -33.81
C LEU A 31 -21.60 0.91 -33.66
N VAL A 32 -21.24 2.20 -33.72
CA VAL A 32 -22.19 3.31 -33.67
C VAL A 32 -23.10 3.29 -34.89
N ALA A 33 -22.57 3.07 -36.10
CA ALA A 33 -23.36 2.98 -37.33
C ALA A 33 -24.32 1.77 -37.31
N MET A 34 -23.85 0.61 -36.84
CA MET A 34 -24.69 -0.58 -36.68
C MET A 34 -25.77 -0.36 -35.61
N TRP A 35 -25.44 0.29 -34.50
CA TRP A 35 -26.39 0.66 -33.45
C TRP A 35 -27.45 1.65 -33.95
N CYS A 36 -27.06 2.67 -34.73
CA CYS A 36 -27.96 3.60 -35.38
C CYS A 36 -28.90 2.88 -36.37
N ALA A 37 -28.37 1.97 -37.19
CA ALA A 37 -29.17 1.19 -38.14
C ALA A 37 -30.21 0.29 -37.42
N LEU A 38 -29.80 -0.37 -36.33
CA LEU A 38 -30.70 -1.18 -35.48
C LEU A 38 -31.75 -0.32 -34.78
N ARG A 39 -31.38 0.88 -34.30
CA ARG A 39 -32.31 1.84 -33.70
C ARG A 39 -33.32 2.41 -34.69
N ILE A 40 -32.91 2.71 -35.91
CA ILE A 40 -33.83 3.16 -36.99
C ILE A 40 -34.80 2.03 -37.37
N GLY A 41 -34.32 0.79 -37.42
CA GLY A 41 -35.17 -0.40 -37.62
C GLY A 41 -36.18 -0.60 -36.49
N HIS A 42 -35.75 -0.49 -35.23
CA HIS A 42 -36.63 -0.58 -34.07
C HIS A 42 -37.59 0.60 -33.93
N ALA A 43 -37.18 1.83 -34.27
CA ALA A 43 -38.06 3.00 -34.22
C ALA A 43 -39.27 2.87 -35.16
N ARG A 44 -39.10 2.17 -36.30
CA ARG A 44 -40.22 1.83 -37.20
C ARG A 44 -41.16 0.78 -36.61
N GLN A 45 -40.66 -0.13 -35.78
CA GLN A 45 -41.46 -1.16 -35.11
C GLN A 45 -42.10 -0.66 -33.80
N THR A 46 -41.50 0.32 -33.11
CA THR A 46 -42.05 0.87 -31.85
C THR A 46 -42.95 2.08 -32.06
N GLY A 47 -43.23 2.47 -33.31
CA GLY A 47 -44.09 3.62 -33.62
C GLY A 47 -45.54 3.47 -33.13
N HIS A 48 -45.99 2.23 -32.86
CA HIS A 48 -47.30 1.94 -32.30
C HIS A 48 -47.30 1.77 -30.76
N TRP A 49 -46.15 1.94 -30.10
CA TRP A 49 -46.04 1.76 -28.66
C TRP A 49 -46.46 3.04 -27.92
N PRO A 50 -47.09 2.93 -26.73
CA PRO A 50 -47.41 4.09 -25.92
C PRO A 50 -46.14 4.90 -25.60
N PRO A 51 -46.19 6.25 -25.69
CA PRO A 51 -45.03 7.13 -25.47
C PRO A 51 -44.32 6.90 -24.12
N LEU A 52 -45.09 6.58 -23.07
CA LEU A 52 -44.54 6.28 -21.74
C LEU A 52 -43.58 5.09 -21.76
N VAL A 53 -43.89 4.03 -22.52
CA VAL A 53 -43.08 2.81 -22.58
C VAL A 53 -41.77 3.07 -23.31
N THR A 54 -41.81 3.82 -24.41
CA THR A 54 -40.59 4.18 -25.16
C THR A 54 -39.70 5.11 -24.36
N THR A 55 -40.27 6.08 -23.62
CA THR A 55 -39.49 6.93 -22.70
C THR A 55 -38.90 6.15 -21.53
N ALA A 56 -39.63 5.19 -20.96
CA ALA A 56 -39.14 4.37 -19.85
C ALA A 56 -37.98 3.48 -20.28
N ILE A 57 -38.08 2.84 -21.46
CA ILE A 57 -37.00 2.00 -22.01
C ILE A 57 -35.78 2.86 -22.37
N ALA A 58 -35.99 4.06 -22.93
CA ALA A 58 -34.90 4.99 -23.21
C ALA A 58 -34.19 5.46 -21.93
N ALA A 59 -34.95 5.82 -20.89
CA ALA A 59 -34.41 6.20 -19.59
C ALA A 59 -33.64 5.05 -18.93
N ALA A 60 -34.18 3.82 -18.97
CA ALA A 60 -33.50 2.63 -18.45
C ALA A 60 -32.19 2.33 -19.19
N ALA A 61 -32.18 2.45 -20.53
CA ALA A 61 -30.96 2.28 -21.33
C ALA A 61 -29.90 3.35 -21.00
N MET A 62 -30.31 4.62 -20.87
CA MET A 62 -29.40 5.70 -20.47
C MET A 62 -28.89 5.52 -19.04
N GLY A 63 -29.73 5.04 -18.12
CA GLY A 63 -29.33 4.70 -16.75
C GLY A 63 -28.31 3.56 -16.71
N LEU A 64 -28.48 2.53 -17.54
CA LEU A 64 -27.52 1.43 -17.67
C LEU A 64 -26.17 1.91 -18.23
N VAL A 65 -26.18 2.78 -19.24
CA VAL A 65 -24.95 3.41 -19.77
C VAL A 65 -24.28 4.26 -18.69
N GLY A 66 -25.03 5.02 -17.90
CA GLY A 66 -24.51 5.78 -16.76
C GLY A 66 -23.88 4.88 -15.71
N ALA A 67 -24.51 3.77 -15.36
CA ALA A 67 -23.96 2.78 -14.43
C ALA A 67 -22.68 2.12 -14.97
N LEU A 68 -22.65 1.76 -16.25
CA LEU A 68 -21.46 1.21 -16.92
C LEU A 68 -20.33 2.25 -17.03
N ALA A 69 -20.65 3.52 -17.22
CA ALA A 69 -19.66 4.60 -17.25
C ALA A 69 -19.04 4.88 -15.89
N MET A 70 -19.76 4.61 -14.79
CA MET A 70 -19.24 4.71 -13.42
C MET A 70 -18.45 3.47 -12.98
N LEU A 71 -18.65 2.33 -13.66
CA LEU A 71 -18.03 1.05 -13.33
C LEU A 71 -16.48 1.11 -13.21
N PRO A 72 -15.73 1.76 -14.12
CA PRO A 72 -14.26 1.82 -14.02
C PRO A 72 -13.78 2.48 -12.73
N ARG A 73 -14.45 3.54 -12.27
CA ARG A 73 -14.11 4.26 -11.02
C ARG A 73 -14.31 3.35 -9.81
N HIS A 74 -15.40 2.58 -9.79
CA HIS A 74 -15.67 1.64 -8.70
C HIS A 74 -14.73 0.42 -8.72
N LEU A 75 -14.33 -0.06 -9.90
CA LEU A 75 -13.34 -1.13 -10.03
C LEU A 75 -11.95 -0.70 -9.58
N GLN A 76 -11.49 0.49 -9.94
CA GLN A 76 -10.20 1.03 -9.45
C GLN A 76 -10.19 1.19 -7.92
N VAL A 77 -11.31 1.60 -7.32
CA VAL A 77 -11.47 1.67 -5.87
C VAL A 77 -11.45 0.30 -5.21
N ALA A 78 -12.09 -0.70 -5.82
CA ALA A 78 -12.13 -2.07 -5.31
C ALA A 78 -10.77 -2.79 -5.44
N LEU A 79 -9.97 -2.41 -6.44
CA LEU A 79 -8.66 -2.98 -6.73
C LEU A 79 -7.49 -2.20 -6.12
N ASP A 80 -7.74 -1.14 -5.34
CA ASP A 80 -6.68 -0.35 -4.71
C ASP A 80 -5.90 -1.21 -3.70
N PRO A 81 -4.64 -1.59 -3.99
CA PRO A 81 -3.89 -2.54 -3.17
C PRO A 81 -3.59 -1.96 -1.79
N VAL A 82 -3.43 -0.63 -1.67
CA VAL A 82 -3.17 0.05 -0.41
C VAL A 82 -4.39 -0.05 0.50
N ARG A 83 -5.60 0.19 -0.03
CA ARG A 83 -6.85 0.02 0.75
C ARG A 83 -7.10 -1.44 1.12
N ALA A 84 -6.70 -2.38 0.27
CA ALA A 84 -6.78 -3.80 0.60
C ALA A 84 -5.83 -4.18 1.74
N ALA A 85 -4.58 -3.68 1.71
CA ALA A 85 -3.61 -3.89 2.78
C ALA A 85 -4.05 -3.23 4.10
N LEU A 86 -4.58 -2.01 4.05
CA LEU A 86 -5.05 -1.30 5.24
C LEU A 86 -6.17 -2.03 5.97
N ARG A 87 -7.09 -2.66 5.23
CA ARG A 87 -8.17 -3.48 5.80
C ARG A 87 -7.67 -4.77 6.44
N LYS A 88 -6.48 -5.25 6.06
CA LYS A 88 -5.87 -6.45 6.63
C LYS A 88 -5.05 -6.16 7.90
N LEU A 89 -4.85 -4.88 8.26
CA LEU A 89 -4.09 -4.53 9.45
C LEU A 89 -4.76 -5.09 10.72
N PRO A 90 -4.00 -5.72 11.63
CA PRO A 90 -4.53 -6.23 12.89
C PRO A 90 -5.24 -5.14 13.74
N PRO A 91 -6.32 -5.48 14.46
CA PRO A 91 -6.98 -4.54 15.36
C PRO A 91 -6.11 -4.20 16.58
N SER A 92 -5.21 -5.10 16.97
CA SER A 92 -4.28 -4.97 18.11
C SER A 92 -3.06 -4.07 17.86
N LEU A 93 -2.95 -3.45 16.68
CA LEU A 93 -1.89 -2.50 16.37
C LEU A 93 -1.90 -1.32 17.35
N ASP A 94 -0.70 -0.89 17.73
CA ASP A 94 -0.46 0.33 18.48
C ASP A 94 -1.14 1.53 17.79
N ALA A 95 -1.71 2.45 18.57
CA ALA A 95 -2.37 3.63 18.06
C ALA A 95 -1.43 4.51 17.22
N GLU A 96 -0.16 4.62 17.63
CA GLU A 96 0.84 5.41 16.90
C GLU A 96 1.16 4.76 15.53
N VAL A 97 1.42 3.45 15.51
CA VAL A 97 1.69 2.71 14.27
C VAL A 97 0.48 2.74 13.35
N ARG A 98 -0.74 2.70 13.91
CA ARG A 98 -1.98 2.85 13.16
C ARG A 98 -2.13 4.25 12.55
N ASP A 99 -1.77 5.31 13.27
CA ASP A 99 -1.78 6.67 12.73
C ASP A 99 -0.81 6.80 11.57
N LEU A 100 0.41 6.26 11.71
CA LEU A 100 1.41 6.21 10.64
C LEU A 100 0.91 5.47 9.39
N CYS A 101 0.27 4.32 9.56
CA CYS A 101 -0.33 3.57 8.45
C CYS A 101 -1.45 4.36 7.75
N THR A 102 -2.28 5.05 8.54
CA THR A 102 -3.38 5.88 8.04
C THR A 102 -2.84 7.07 7.27
N ARG A 103 -1.79 7.72 7.79
CA ARG A 103 -1.08 8.82 7.14
C ARG A 103 -0.43 8.37 5.83
N ALA A 104 0.30 7.25 5.84
CA ALA A 104 0.88 6.67 4.64
C ALA A 104 -0.15 6.43 3.52
N ALA A 105 -1.33 5.92 3.88
CA ALA A 105 -2.40 5.72 2.90
C ALA A 105 -3.07 7.03 2.44
N ALA A 106 -3.11 8.05 3.30
CA ALA A 106 -3.55 9.38 2.89
C ALA A 106 -2.61 9.98 1.84
N ILE A 107 -1.29 9.78 1.98
CA ILE A 107 -0.29 10.16 0.96
C ILE A 107 -0.63 9.46 -0.35
N TRP A 108 -0.80 8.13 -0.36
CA TRP A 108 -1.17 7.41 -1.59
C TRP A 108 -2.48 7.91 -2.20
N SER A 109 -3.49 8.18 -1.38
CA SER A 109 -4.79 8.67 -1.87
C SER A 109 -4.70 10.01 -2.58
N THR A 110 -3.73 10.82 -2.21
CA THR A 110 -3.44 12.12 -2.81
C THR A 110 -2.53 11.97 -4.03
N ALA A 111 -1.45 11.20 -3.89
CA ALA A 111 -0.44 10.98 -4.92
C ALA A 111 -1.01 10.29 -6.17
N LYS A 112 -1.89 9.29 -6.02
CA LYS A 112 -2.36 8.48 -7.15
C LYS A 112 -3.13 9.26 -8.23
N ASP A 113 -3.73 10.39 -7.85
CA ASP A 113 -4.49 11.25 -8.75
C ASP A 113 -3.66 12.47 -9.22
N ARG A 114 -2.57 12.79 -8.49
CA ARG A 114 -1.76 14.00 -8.70
C ARG A 114 -0.42 13.76 -9.37
N ILE A 115 0.13 12.55 -9.28
CA ILE A 115 1.38 12.20 -9.95
C ILE A 115 1.02 11.56 -11.29
N ALA A 116 1.24 12.29 -12.37
CA ALA A 116 1.08 11.84 -13.76
C ALA A 116 2.18 10.85 -14.17
N ASP A 117 3.34 10.89 -13.53
CA ASP A 117 4.41 9.91 -13.75
C ASP A 117 4.06 8.56 -13.10
N GLY A 118 3.88 7.53 -13.94
CA GLY A 118 3.57 6.18 -13.49
C GLY A 118 4.67 5.57 -12.61
N ALA A 119 5.94 5.96 -12.81
CA ALA A 119 7.04 5.47 -11.98
C ALA A 119 7.01 6.09 -10.57
N GLY A 120 6.88 7.41 -10.47
CA GLY A 120 6.73 8.10 -9.17
C GLY A 120 5.49 7.64 -8.40
N ALA A 121 4.35 7.46 -9.08
CA ALA A 121 3.14 6.93 -8.45
C ALA A 121 3.35 5.49 -7.94
N ALA A 122 4.02 4.62 -8.72
CA ALA A 122 4.35 3.27 -8.28
C ALA A 122 5.29 3.26 -7.07
N LEU A 123 6.29 4.14 -7.04
CA LEU A 123 7.21 4.26 -5.90
C LEU A 123 6.47 4.60 -4.60
N VAL A 124 5.59 5.60 -4.63
CA VAL A 124 4.79 5.98 -3.46
C VAL A 124 3.89 4.82 -3.03
N ARG A 125 3.20 4.17 -3.98
CA ARG A 125 2.36 3.00 -3.70
C ARG A 125 3.15 1.91 -2.99
N ASP A 126 4.30 1.53 -3.55
CA ASP A 126 5.10 0.41 -3.07
C ASP A 126 5.72 0.75 -1.71
N GLY A 127 6.15 1.99 -1.49
CA GLY A 127 6.61 2.47 -0.19
C GLY A 127 5.51 2.48 0.89
N VAL A 128 4.27 2.83 0.54
CA VAL A 128 3.12 2.75 1.45
C VAL A 128 2.78 1.29 1.75
N LEU A 129 2.74 0.41 0.75
CA LEU A 129 2.50 -1.02 0.96
C LEU A 129 3.55 -1.64 1.90
N LYS A 130 4.82 -1.26 1.73
CA LYS A 130 5.93 -1.68 2.60
C LYS A 130 5.73 -1.24 4.05
N THR A 131 5.27 -0.01 4.26
CA THR A 131 4.92 0.51 5.59
C THR A 131 3.81 -0.34 6.24
N LEU A 132 2.77 -0.67 5.48
CA LEU A 132 1.64 -1.48 5.95
C LEU A 132 2.04 -2.93 6.22
N GLU A 133 2.91 -3.51 5.40
CA GLU A 133 3.43 -4.86 5.59
C GLU A 133 4.22 -4.98 6.90
N VAL A 134 5.16 -4.04 7.12
CA VAL A 134 5.99 -4.01 8.33
C VAL A 134 5.12 -3.80 9.57
N ALA A 135 4.14 -2.90 9.50
CA ALA A 135 3.16 -2.72 10.57
C ALA A 135 2.42 -4.02 10.90
N ALA A 136 1.89 -4.72 9.88
CA ALA A 136 1.17 -5.97 10.07
C ALA A 136 2.02 -7.03 10.77
N LYS A 137 3.27 -7.21 10.32
CA LYS A 137 4.19 -8.19 10.90
C LYS A 137 4.66 -7.82 12.31
N SER A 138 4.91 -6.53 12.57
CA SER A 138 5.27 -6.07 13.92
C SER A 138 4.21 -6.40 14.97
N ALA A 139 2.94 -6.46 14.57
CA ALA A 139 1.84 -6.83 15.45
C ALA A 139 1.77 -8.33 15.77
N GLU A 140 2.47 -9.18 15.00
CA GLU A 140 2.61 -10.62 15.28
C GLU A 140 3.66 -10.88 16.38
N VAL A 141 4.59 -9.95 16.59
CA VAL A 141 5.63 -10.05 17.61
C VAL A 141 5.09 -9.58 18.96
N VAL A 142 4.34 -10.46 19.63
CA VAL A 142 3.90 -10.23 21.00
C VAL A 142 4.98 -10.76 21.96
N PRO A 143 5.49 -9.95 22.92
CA PRO A 143 6.43 -10.42 23.93
C PRO A 143 5.79 -11.55 24.76
N THR A 144 6.17 -12.79 24.46
CA THR A 144 5.70 -13.96 25.22
C THR A 144 6.46 -14.06 26.55
N GLY A 145 5.86 -14.74 27.53
CA GLY A 145 6.47 -14.95 28.86
C GLY A 145 6.15 -13.87 29.91
N SER A 146 6.79 -14.01 31.07
CA SER A 146 6.46 -13.26 32.28
C SER A 146 6.60 -11.75 32.13
N SER A 147 5.67 -11.00 32.73
CA SER A 147 5.71 -9.53 32.74
C SER A 147 6.94 -8.99 33.48
N GLU A 148 7.28 -7.72 33.25
CA GLU A 148 8.38 -7.07 33.96
C GLU A 148 8.18 -7.08 35.48
N ALA A 149 6.94 -6.89 35.94
CA ALA A 149 6.58 -6.99 37.35
C ALA A 149 6.77 -8.40 37.92
N GLU A 150 6.37 -9.44 37.16
CA GLU A 150 6.58 -10.83 37.57
C GLU A 150 8.07 -11.20 37.63
N LEU A 151 8.87 -10.72 36.66
CA LEU A 151 10.32 -10.93 36.66
C LEU A 151 10.98 -10.21 37.83
N ALA A 152 10.59 -8.96 38.12
CA ALA A 152 11.09 -8.22 39.27
C ALA A 152 10.74 -8.92 40.60
N GLN A 153 9.52 -9.41 40.74
CA GLN A 153 9.09 -10.17 41.91
C GLN A 153 9.91 -11.46 42.05
N ARG A 154 10.19 -12.14 40.95
CA ARG A 154 10.98 -13.38 40.95
C ARG A 154 12.45 -13.15 41.32
N VAL A 155 13.03 -12.02 40.89
CA VAL A 155 14.38 -11.60 41.33
C VAL A 155 14.39 -11.38 42.85
N ALA A 156 13.40 -10.68 43.39
CA ALA A 156 13.32 -10.42 44.84
C ALA A 156 13.18 -11.72 45.66
N ASP A 157 12.34 -12.66 45.22
CA ASP A 157 12.20 -13.99 45.87
C ASP A 157 13.52 -14.78 45.82
N LEU A 158 14.20 -14.79 44.67
CA LEU A 158 15.49 -15.45 44.52
C LEU A 158 16.57 -14.81 45.41
N ASP A 159 16.61 -13.47 45.51
CA ASP A 159 17.54 -12.75 46.38
C ASP A 159 17.31 -13.09 47.86
N GLN A 160 16.05 -13.19 48.29
CA GLN A 160 15.72 -13.63 49.66
C GLN A 160 16.17 -15.08 49.92
N ARG A 161 15.96 -15.98 48.96
CA ARG A 161 16.38 -17.39 49.08
C ARG A 161 17.91 -17.56 49.08
N ILE A 162 18.62 -16.77 48.28
CA ILE A 162 20.09 -16.73 48.28
C ILE A 162 20.64 -16.28 49.65
N ALA A 163 19.99 -15.30 50.28
CA ALA A 163 20.39 -14.81 51.60
C ALA A 163 20.10 -15.82 52.71
N ALA A 164 19.00 -16.58 52.60
CA ALA A 164 18.60 -17.58 53.59
C ALA A 164 19.31 -18.95 53.43
N ALA A 165 19.86 -19.26 52.25
CA ALA A 165 20.50 -20.54 51.97
C ALA A 165 21.84 -20.69 52.70
N THR A 166 21.97 -21.76 53.49
CA THR A 166 23.19 -22.12 54.23
C THR A 166 24.06 -23.13 53.48
N ASP A 167 23.47 -23.89 52.55
CA ASP A 167 24.17 -24.84 51.70
C ASP A 167 24.77 -24.13 50.47
N GLY A 168 26.06 -24.35 50.21
CA GLY A 168 26.79 -23.70 49.14
C GLY A 168 26.34 -24.10 47.73
N GLU A 169 25.95 -25.36 47.53
CA GLU A 169 25.45 -25.86 46.25
C GLU A 169 24.05 -25.30 45.95
N VAL A 170 23.16 -25.30 46.94
CA VAL A 170 21.83 -24.68 46.82
C VAL A 170 21.93 -23.19 46.53
N LYS A 171 22.84 -22.48 47.21
CA LYS A 171 23.10 -21.07 46.96
C LYS A 171 23.58 -20.81 45.53
N ALA A 172 24.50 -21.63 45.02
CA ALA A 172 24.98 -21.52 43.65
C ALA A 172 23.86 -21.76 42.62
N GLN A 173 22.98 -22.74 42.86
CA GLN A 173 21.80 -22.99 42.02
C GLN A 173 20.85 -21.79 41.99
N TYR A 174 20.56 -21.17 43.14
CA TYR A 174 19.72 -19.96 43.16
C TYR A 174 20.38 -18.76 42.47
N GLN A 175 21.70 -18.60 42.61
CA GLN A 175 22.44 -17.56 41.88
C GLN A 175 22.39 -17.76 40.36
N ALA A 176 22.52 -19.01 39.89
CA ALA A 176 22.37 -19.34 38.47
C ALA A 176 20.94 -19.04 37.97
N ALA A 177 19.91 -19.43 38.74
CA ALA A 177 18.52 -19.12 38.42
C ALA A 177 18.26 -17.60 38.36
N ARG A 178 18.84 -16.83 39.28
CA ARG A 178 18.76 -15.35 39.28
C ARG A 178 19.42 -14.75 38.04
N ALA A 179 20.59 -15.25 37.66
CA ALA A 179 21.27 -14.80 36.44
C ALA A 179 20.40 -15.04 35.19
N ALA A 180 19.79 -16.23 35.08
CA ALA A 180 18.88 -16.55 33.97
C ALA A 180 17.65 -15.61 33.91
N VAL A 181 17.07 -15.24 35.07
CA VAL A 181 15.98 -14.24 35.11
C VAL A 181 16.48 -12.85 34.69
N GLY A 182 17.70 -12.49 35.06
CA GLY A 182 18.35 -11.26 34.58
C GLY A 182 18.52 -11.23 33.07
N ASP A 183 18.88 -12.36 32.46
CA ASP A 183 18.97 -12.47 31.00
C ASP A 183 17.58 -12.35 30.34
N GLN A 184 16.52 -12.91 30.94
CA GLN A 184 15.14 -12.70 30.48
C GLN A 184 14.76 -11.21 30.46
N GLN A 185 15.13 -10.45 31.49
CA GLN A 185 14.90 -9.00 31.53
C GLN A 185 15.64 -8.28 30.41
N ARG A 186 16.92 -8.63 30.15
CA ARG A 186 17.70 -8.08 29.05
C ARG A 186 17.05 -8.36 27.70
N TYR A 187 16.59 -9.57 27.45
CA TYR A 187 15.89 -9.90 26.19
C TYR A 187 14.62 -9.07 26.01
N ARG A 188 13.82 -8.86 27.06
CA ARG A 188 12.63 -7.99 26.97
C ARG A 188 12.99 -6.55 26.67
N GLU A 189 14.04 -6.03 27.30
CA GLU A 189 14.53 -4.67 27.04
C GLU A 189 15.03 -4.53 25.59
N HIS A 190 15.73 -5.53 25.06
CA HIS A 190 16.15 -5.55 23.66
C HIS A 190 14.96 -5.49 22.71
N ILE A 191 13.90 -6.29 22.95
CA ILE A 191 12.66 -6.26 22.15
C ILE A 191 11.99 -4.87 22.24
N ARG A 192 11.96 -4.27 23.43
CA ARG A 192 11.39 -2.93 23.63
C ARG A 192 12.13 -1.88 22.79
N GLN A 193 13.46 -1.87 22.87
CA GLN A 193 14.31 -0.96 22.09
C GLN A 193 14.19 -1.20 20.58
N GLY A 194 14.09 -2.47 20.15
CA GLY A 194 13.86 -2.81 18.74
C GLY A 194 12.55 -2.25 18.22
N ARG A 195 11.45 -2.40 18.99
CA ARG A 195 10.16 -1.79 18.66
C ARG A 195 10.24 -0.26 18.57
N GLU A 196 10.93 0.40 19.50
CA GLU A 196 11.13 1.86 19.43
C GLU A 196 11.86 2.28 18.16
N ARG A 197 12.94 1.57 17.80
CA ARG A 197 13.71 1.82 16.57
C ARG A 197 12.87 1.58 15.33
N LEU A 198 12.02 0.55 15.33
CA LEU A 198 11.10 0.26 14.24
C LEU A 198 10.13 1.41 14.02
N VAL A 199 9.47 1.88 15.08
CA VAL A 199 8.53 3.01 15.01
C VAL A 199 9.23 4.28 14.51
N ALA A 200 10.45 4.57 14.99
CA ALA A 200 11.23 5.70 14.50
C ALA A 200 11.57 5.59 13.00
N ARG A 201 11.90 4.40 12.50
CA ARG A 201 12.12 4.16 11.05
C ARG A 201 10.84 4.30 10.24
N MET A 202 9.70 3.86 10.76
CA MET A 202 8.41 4.09 10.11
C MET A 202 8.10 5.58 9.98
N HIS A 203 8.32 6.39 11.02
CA HIS A 203 8.21 7.84 10.95
C HIS A 203 9.10 8.44 9.85
N ASN A 204 10.38 8.05 9.82
CA ASN A 204 11.31 8.53 8.81
C ASN A 204 10.87 8.16 7.38
N HIS A 205 10.43 6.91 7.18
CA HIS A 205 9.98 6.44 5.87
C HIS A 205 8.68 7.12 5.41
N VAL A 206 7.72 7.33 6.32
CA VAL A 206 6.51 8.10 6.02
C VAL A 206 6.86 9.55 5.66
N ALA A 207 7.77 10.20 6.38
CA ALA A 207 8.23 11.54 6.06
C ALA A 207 8.94 11.62 4.69
N ALA A 208 9.72 10.60 4.33
CA ALA A 208 10.35 10.50 3.01
C ALA A 208 9.28 10.40 1.89
N LEU A 209 8.24 9.61 2.10
CA LEU A 209 7.10 9.50 1.17
C LEU A 209 6.36 10.82 1.01
N GLU A 210 6.12 11.56 2.11
CA GLU A 210 5.50 12.89 2.07
C GLU A 210 6.36 13.88 1.29
N LYS A 211 7.66 13.91 1.57
CA LYS A 211 8.62 14.78 0.88
C LYS A 211 8.66 14.49 -0.62
N PHE A 212 8.63 13.21 -1.01
CA PHE A 212 8.58 12.80 -2.41
C PHE A 212 7.26 13.20 -3.08
N GLU A 213 6.11 12.99 -2.44
CA GLU A 213 4.80 13.37 -2.99
C GLU A 213 4.70 14.88 -3.25
N LEU A 214 5.17 15.69 -2.29
CA LEU A 214 5.23 17.14 -2.43
C LEU A 214 6.14 17.56 -3.58
N ALA A 215 7.32 16.95 -3.70
CA ALA A 215 8.27 17.26 -4.76
C ALA A 215 7.79 16.80 -6.14
N ALA A 216 7.17 15.63 -6.24
CA ALA A 216 6.61 15.10 -7.49
C ALA A 216 5.48 16.00 -8.00
N THR A 217 4.57 16.39 -7.10
CA THR A 217 3.48 17.32 -7.43
C THR A 217 4.01 18.71 -7.80
N GLY A 218 5.02 19.21 -7.07
CA GLY A 218 5.70 20.46 -7.38
C GLY A 218 6.44 20.45 -8.71
N LEU A 219 7.06 19.33 -9.08
CA LEU A 219 7.72 19.14 -10.37
C LEU A 219 6.72 19.19 -11.52
N GLU A 220 5.50 18.69 -11.36
CA GLU A 220 4.48 18.80 -12.40
C GLU A 220 4.04 20.26 -12.61
N ALA A 221 3.87 21.00 -11.52
CA ALA A 221 3.66 22.45 -11.60
C ALA A 221 4.85 23.17 -12.25
N ALA A 222 6.09 22.74 -11.99
CA ALA A 222 7.31 23.32 -12.55
C ALA A 222 7.60 22.88 -14.00
N ARG A 223 7.19 21.68 -14.42
CA ARG A 223 7.27 21.20 -15.82
C ARG A 223 6.31 21.97 -16.71
N ALA A 224 5.15 22.37 -16.19
CA ALA A 224 4.30 23.36 -16.85
C ALA A 224 5.01 24.73 -17.02
N ALA A 225 6.08 24.99 -16.27
CA ALA A 225 6.90 26.20 -16.29
C ALA A 225 8.34 26.03 -16.85
N SER A 226 8.72 24.85 -17.37
CA SER A 226 10.00 24.55 -18.07
C SER A 226 11.30 24.49 -17.22
N SER A 227 11.33 23.86 -16.04
CA SER A 227 12.56 23.72 -15.21
C SER A 227 13.15 22.30 -15.16
N GLY A 228 14.46 22.15 -15.45
CA GLY A 228 15.19 20.87 -15.41
C GLY A 228 15.78 20.48 -14.04
N ALA A 229 16.03 21.43 -13.13
CA ALA A 229 16.63 21.16 -11.82
C ALA A 229 15.73 20.32 -10.89
N ALA A 230 14.41 20.44 -11.07
CA ALA A 230 13.43 19.72 -10.27
C ALA A 230 13.40 18.20 -10.58
N VAL A 231 13.91 17.76 -11.73
CA VAL A 231 14.01 16.33 -12.07
C VAL A 231 15.10 15.64 -11.25
N GLN A 232 16.27 16.28 -11.12
CA GLN A 232 17.40 15.73 -10.37
C GLN A 232 17.08 15.62 -8.87
N GLN A 233 16.39 16.61 -8.31
CA GLN A 233 15.92 16.57 -6.92
C GLN A 233 14.90 15.44 -6.69
N LEU A 234 14.04 15.14 -7.67
CA LEU A 234 13.09 14.04 -7.56
C LEU A 234 13.79 12.67 -7.59
N GLU A 235 14.87 12.54 -8.37
CA GLU A 235 15.68 11.32 -8.43
C GLU A 235 16.39 11.04 -7.10
N GLU A 236 16.96 12.07 -6.46
CA GLU A 236 17.55 11.96 -5.12
C GLU A 236 16.50 11.53 -4.08
N LEU A 237 15.30 12.13 -4.11
CA LEU A 237 14.21 11.76 -3.22
C LEU A 237 13.68 10.34 -3.48
N SER A 238 13.70 9.89 -4.74
CA SER A 238 13.35 8.51 -5.07
C SER A 238 14.32 7.53 -4.41
N HIS A 239 15.61 7.85 -4.41
CA HIS A 239 16.64 7.05 -3.74
C HIS A 239 16.44 7.07 -2.22
N ASP A 240 16.12 8.22 -1.62
CA ASP A 240 15.84 8.34 -0.19
C ASP A 240 14.65 7.47 0.25
N VAL A 241 13.56 7.46 -0.53
CA VAL A 241 12.39 6.62 -0.28
C VAL A 241 12.74 5.13 -0.40
N ALA A 242 13.52 4.74 -1.42
CA ALA A 242 13.95 3.37 -1.61
C ALA A 242 14.83 2.90 -0.43
N ALA A 243 15.84 3.69 -0.08
CA ALA A 243 16.78 3.40 1.01
C ALA A 243 16.08 3.35 2.38
N SER A 244 15.19 4.31 2.65
CA SER A 244 14.39 4.31 3.90
C SER A 244 13.48 3.09 3.99
N GLY A 245 12.90 2.69 2.86
CA GLY A 245 12.13 1.47 2.77
C GLY A 245 13.00 0.24 3.04
N GLU A 246 14.16 0.09 2.41
CA GLU A 246 15.06 -1.03 2.64
C GLU A 246 15.50 -1.14 4.10
N ALA A 247 15.89 -0.02 4.71
CA ALA A 247 16.21 0.05 6.13
C ALA A 247 15.03 -0.38 7.02
N LEU A 248 13.79 -0.13 6.60
CA LEU A 248 12.61 -0.57 7.34
C LEU A 248 12.49 -2.11 7.35
N LEU A 249 12.83 -2.79 6.25
CA LEU A 249 12.83 -4.26 6.17
C LEU A 249 14.05 -4.89 6.87
N GLU A 250 15.22 -4.28 6.80
CA GLU A 250 16.43 -4.87 7.40
C GLU A 250 16.31 -5.05 8.91
N LEU A 251 15.63 -4.13 9.61
CA LEU A 251 15.46 -4.24 11.05
C LEU A 251 14.48 -5.36 11.41
N GLU A 252 13.47 -5.59 10.56
CA GLU A 252 12.56 -6.74 10.66
C GLU A 252 13.32 -8.07 10.52
N ILE A 253 14.25 -8.18 9.57
CA ILE A 253 15.03 -9.40 9.33
C ILE A 253 16.12 -9.59 10.40
N GLY A 254 16.78 -8.51 10.81
CA GLY A 254 17.89 -8.53 11.78
C GLY A 254 17.49 -8.93 13.20
N GLU A 255 16.26 -8.64 13.62
CA GLU A 255 15.78 -8.99 14.97
C GLU A 255 15.37 -10.47 15.12
N THR A 256 15.14 -11.19 14.01
CA THR A 256 14.78 -12.62 14.02
C THR A 256 15.97 -13.57 14.22
N LYS A 257 17.20 -13.05 14.21
CA LYS A 257 18.41 -13.86 14.42
C LYS A 257 18.94 -13.60 15.84
N PRO A 258 18.61 -14.45 16.84
CA PRO A 258 19.31 -14.37 18.11
C PRO A 258 20.80 -14.57 17.83
N SER A 259 21.66 -13.75 18.44
CA SER A 259 23.11 -13.92 18.34
C SER A 259 23.48 -15.26 18.98
N ALA A 260 23.48 -16.31 18.17
CA ALA A 260 24.16 -17.54 18.48
C ALA A 260 25.66 -17.23 18.56
N GLY A 261 26.19 -17.18 19.78
CA GLY A 261 27.63 -17.26 20.03
C GLY A 261 28.24 -16.07 20.74
N ALA A 262 28.18 -16.10 22.07
CA ALA A 262 29.34 -15.82 22.90
C ALA A 262 29.28 -16.81 24.07
N ALA A 263 29.80 -18.01 23.81
CA ALA A 263 30.25 -18.94 24.84
C ALA A 263 31.68 -18.57 25.24
#